data_AF-A0A4Y2SST1-F1
#
_entry.id   AF-A0A4Y2SST1-F1
#
_cell.length_a   1.000
_cell.length_b   1.000
_cell.length_c   1.000
_cell.angle_alpha   90.00
_cell.angle_beta   90.00
_cell.angle_gamma   90.00
#
_symmetry.space_group_name_H-M   'P 1'
#
loop_
_entity.id
_entity.type
_entity.pdbx_description
1 polymer ?
#
loop_
_entity_poly.entity_id
_entity_poly.type
_entity_poly.pdbx_seq_one_letter_code
_entity_poly.pdbx_strand_id
1 'polypeptide(L)'
;MTQSPPTYVFQRADWAAFTRLASITEAMISSCNINDAVQNVIDCIIRAADASIPKRSPSPRKYRRPWWNDACRDACREQRKCWGIFRRYPTTENLIAFKRARANARRIRRRSQRVVD
;
A
#
# COMPACT_ATOMS: atom_id res chain seq x y z
N MET A 1 -9.35 -2.86 -2.14
CA MET A 1 -7.95 -2.66 -1.71
C MET A 1 -7.28 -4.03 -1.72
N THR A 2 -6.46 -4.33 -2.73
CA THR A 2 -5.73 -5.59 -2.77
C THR A 2 -4.56 -5.49 -1.79
N GLN A 3 -4.65 -6.15 -0.64
CA GLN A 3 -3.50 -6.28 0.24
C GLN A 3 -2.52 -7.25 -0.44
N SER A 4 -1.40 -6.73 -0.91
CA SER A 4 -0.31 -7.59 -1.38
C SER A 4 0.22 -8.41 -0.20
N PRO A 5 0.58 -9.69 -0.41
CA PRO A 5 1.14 -10.51 0.66
C PRO A 5 2.39 -9.85 1.26
N PRO A 6 2.58 -9.93 2.59
CA PRO A 6 3.71 -9.31 3.25
C PRO A 6 5.02 -9.92 2.74
N THR A 7 5.92 -9.06 2.28
CA THR A 7 7.22 -9.45 1.72
C THR A 7 8.32 -9.36 2.77
N TYR A 8 9.24 -10.32 2.80
CA TYR A 8 10.41 -10.30 3.68
C TYR A 8 11.38 -9.17 3.33
N VAL A 9 12.00 -8.57 4.34
CA VAL A 9 13.05 -7.55 4.17
C VAL A 9 14.42 -8.17 4.44
N PHE A 10 15.01 -8.81 3.44
CA PHE A 10 16.29 -9.53 3.57
C PHE A 10 17.45 -8.64 4.04
N GLN A 11 17.41 -7.34 3.78
CA GLN A 11 18.42 -6.38 4.27
C GLN A 11 18.42 -6.22 5.79
N ARG A 12 17.32 -6.59 6.46
CA ARG A 12 17.16 -6.51 7.92
C ARG A 12 17.16 -7.89 8.58
N ALA A 13 17.52 -8.93 7.82
CA ALA A 13 17.56 -10.29 8.33
C ALA A 13 18.70 -10.46 9.34
N ASP A 14 18.41 -11.14 10.43
CA ASP A 14 19.45 -11.76 11.26
C ASP A 14 19.83 -13.11 10.64
N TRP A 15 20.84 -13.09 9.78
CA TRP A 15 21.30 -14.31 9.11
C TRP A 15 21.89 -15.34 10.07
N ALA A 16 22.49 -14.91 11.19
CA ALA A 16 23.02 -15.85 12.18
C ALA A 16 21.89 -16.62 12.88
N ALA A 17 20.81 -15.92 13.27
CA ALA A 17 19.61 -16.55 13.79
C ALA A 17 18.93 -17.44 12.74
N PHE A 18 18.85 -16.98 11.48
CA PHE A 18 18.29 -17.79 10.39
C PHE A 18 19.06 -19.11 10.22
N THR A 19 20.40 -19.05 10.09
CA THR A 19 21.24 -20.24 9.89
C THR A 19 21.09 -21.24 11.03
N ARG A 20 21.00 -20.75 12.27
CA ARG A 20 20.78 -21.61 13.44
C ARG A 20 19.40 -22.28 13.43
N LEU A 21 18.36 -21.54 13.02
CA LEU A 21 16.97 -22.02 13.04
C LEU A 21 16.60 -22.87 11.81
N ALA A 22 17.24 -22.62 10.66
CA ALA A 22 17.01 -23.34 9.41
C ALA A 22 17.84 -24.63 9.29
N SER A 23 18.36 -25.14 10.41
CA SER A 23 19.14 -26.38 10.44
C SER A 23 18.22 -27.58 10.19
N ILE A 24 18.41 -28.21 9.03
CA ILE A 24 17.68 -29.43 8.68
C ILE A 24 18.31 -30.60 9.43
N THR A 25 17.48 -31.38 10.13
CA THR A 25 17.92 -32.55 10.91
C THR A 25 17.51 -33.83 10.20
N GLU A 26 18.24 -34.92 10.45
CA GLU A 26 17.94 -36.24 9.87
C GLU A 26 16.51 -36.68 10.19
N ALA A 27 16.04 -36.43 11.43
CA ALA A 27 14.69 -36.74 11.87
C ALA A 27 13.58 -36.07 11.01
N MET A 28 13.86 -34.92 10.40
CA MET A 28 12.90 -34.24 9.51
C MET A 28 12.79 -34.91 8.13
N ILE A 29 13.85 -35.61 7.72
CA ILE A 29 13.98 -36.29 6.43
C ILE A 29 13.58 -37.77 6.58
N SER A 30 13.73 -38.35 7.78
CA SER A 30 13.36 -39.74 8.12
C SER A 30 11.84 -39.98 8.20
N SER A 31 10.99 -39.10 7.67
CA SER A 31 9.54 -39.35 7.64
C SER A 31 9.20 -40.51 6.69
N CYS A 32 8.12 -41.22 7.00
CA CYS A 32 7.66 -42.38 6.23
C CYS A 32 7.26 -42.05 4.78
N ASN A 33 7.00 -40.78 4.47
CA ASN A 33 6.61 -40.30 3.15
C ASN A 33 7.50 -39.13 2.72
N ILE A 34 7.86 -39.10 1.43
CA ILE A 34 8.62 -38.03 0.78
C ILE A 34 7.88 -36.69 0.87
N ASN A 35 6.56 -36.69 0.68
CA ASN A 35 5.76 -35.46 0.75
C ASN A 35 5.82 -34.82 2.14
N ASP A 36 5.83 -35.65 3.19
CA ASP A 36 5.90 -35.18 4.58
C ASP A 36 7.30 -34.64 4.89
N ALA A 37 8.36 -35.29 4.38
CA ALA A 37 9.73 -34.80 4.50
C ALA A 37 9.89 -33.42 3.87
N VAL A 38 9.35 -33.26 2.65
CA VAL A 38 9.36 -31.99 1.92
C VAL A 38 8.61 -30.92 2.70
N GLN A 39 7.43 -31.23 3.24
CA GLN A 39 6.66 -30.27 4.02
C GLN A 39 7.38 -29.85 5.30
N ASN A 40 8.03 -30.79 5.99
CA ASN A 40 8.82 -30.51 7.20
C ASN A 40 9.98 -29.54 6.91
N VAL A 41 10.67 -29.72 5.78
CA VAL A 41 11.75 -28.82 5.34
C VAL A 41 11.20 -27.43 4.99
N ILE A 42 10.10 -27.36 4.24
CA ILE A 42 9.45 -26.10 3.88
C ILE A 42 9.04 -25.33 5.16
N ASP A 43 8.38 -26.00 6.10
CA ASP A 43 7.91 -25.41 7.34
C ASP A 43 9.08 -24.90 8.19
N CYS A 44 10.19 -25.62 8.24
CA CYS A 44 11.39 -25.19 8.95
C CYS A 44 11.98 -23.92 8.34
N ILE A 45 12.11 -23.85 7.01
CA ILE A 45 12.61 -22.67 6.32
C ILE A 45 11.68 -21.47 6.55
N ILE A 46 10.36 -21.67 6.47
CA ILE A 46 9.38 -20.60 6.71
C ILE A 46 9.44 -20.13 8.16
N ARG A 47 9.48 -21.04 9.14
CA ARG A 47 9.56 -20.69 10.57
C ARG A 47 10.85 -19.95 10.91
N ALA A 48 11.97 -20.40 10.35
CA ALA A 48 13.26 -19.72 10.51
C ALA A 48 13.20 -18.31 9.90
N ALA A 49 12.63 -18.16 8.69
CA ALA A 49 12.46 -16.87 8.03
C ALA A 49 11.55 -15.93 8.83
N ASP A 50 10.45 -16.44 9.37
CA ASP A 50 9.51 -15.65 10.18
C ASP A 50 10.13 -15.17 11.50
N ALA A 51 11.01 -15.96 12.10
CA ALA A 51 11.69 -15.62 13.34
C ALA A 51 12.86 -14.64 13.16
N SER A 52 13.54 -14.65 12.01
CA SER A 52 14.79 -13.89 11.82
C SER A 52 14.72 -12.78 10.77
N ILE A 53 13.71 -12.78 9.89
CA ILE A 53 13.57 -11.81 8.80
C ILE A 53 12.29 -11.00 8.99
N PRO A 54 12.38 -9.70 9.30
CA PRO A 54 11.18 -8.89 9.47
C PRO A 54 10.44 -8.76 8.14
N LYS A 55 9.11 -8.95 8.18
CA LYS A 55 8.21 -8.66 7.06
C LYS A 55 7.99 -7.16 6.94
N ARG A 56 7.82 -6.66 5.71
CA ARG A 56 7.36 -5.29 5.48
C ARG A 56 6.01 -5.12 6.17
N SER A 57 5.94 -4.18 7.12
CA SER A 57 4.65 -3.71 7.59
C SER A 57 3.89 -3.14 6.40
N PRO A 58 2.62 -3.50 6.17
CA PRO A 58 1.77 -2.69 5.33
C PRO A 58 1.67 -1.33 6.03
N SER A 59 2.52 -0.38 5.66
CA SER A 59 2.42 0.97 6.19
C SER A 59 1.19 1.57 5.53
N PRO A 60 0.05 1.74 6.24
CA PRO A 60 -0.99 2.59 5.69
C PRO A 60 -0.31 3.93 5.41
N ARG A 61 -0.53 4.49 4.21
CA ARG A 61 -0.08 5.85 3.93
C ARG A 61 -0.72 6.73 4.99
N LYS A 62 0.06 7.20 5.98
CA LYS A 62 -0.39 8.26 6.88
C LYS A 62 -0.77 9.42 5.97
N TYR A 63 -2.07 9.67 5.81
CA TYR A 63 -2.53 10.82 5.05
C TYR A 63 -2.01 12.05 5.80
N ARG A 64 -1.00 12.73 5.26
CA ARG A 64 -0.39 13.94 5.84
C ARG A 64 -1.38 15.11 6.03
N ARG A 65 -2.66 14.90 5.68
CA ARG A 65 -3.75 15.87 5.68
C ARG A 65 -5.00 15.14 6.18
N PRO A 66 -5.35 15.22 7.47
CA PRO A 66 -6.53 14.56 8.00
C PRO A 66 -7.83 15.09 7.37
N TRP A 67 -7.79 16.33 6.87
CA TRP A 67 -8.88 16.97 6.12
C TRP A 67 -8.98 16.51 4.66
N TRP A 68 -8.04 15.68 4.17
CA TRP A 68 -8.12 15.14 2.81
C TRP A 68 -9.08 13.96 2.78
N ASN A 69 -10.28 14.20 2.25
CA ASN A 69 -11.35 13.22 2.11
C ASN A 69 -11.76 13.01 0.65
N ASP A 70 -12.67 12.08 0.39
CA ASP A 70 -13.09 11.74 -0.96
C ASP A 70 -13.80 12.91 -1.67
N ALA A 71 -14.54 13.75 -0.94
CA ALA A 71 -15.08 14.99 -1.50
C ALA A 71 -13.99 15.93 -2.06
N CYS A 72 -12.83 16.05 -1.38
CA CYS A 72 -11.69 16.80 -1.90
C CYS A 72 -11.11 16.16 -3.17
N ARG A 73 -11.01 14.82 -3.18
CA ARG A 73 -10.51 14.05 -4.33
C ARG A 73 -11.38 14.24 -5.56
N ASP A 74 -12.70 14.13 -5.40
CA ASP A 74 -13.67 14.22 -6.48
C ASP A 74 -13.74 15.64 -7.05
N ALA A 75 -13.76 16.65 -6.18
CA ALA A 75 -13.73 18.04 -6.62
C ALA A 75 -12.44 18.40 -7.37
N CYS A 76 -11.29 17.87 -6.94
CA CYS A 76 -10.04 18.01 -7.69
C CYS A 76 -10.05 17.27 -9.03
N ARG A 77 -10.66 16.07 -9.08
CA ARG A 77 -10.83 15.30 -10.33
C ARG A 77 -11.69 16.08 -11.32
N GLU A 78 -12.82 16.63 -10.88
CA GLU A 78 -13.71 17.41 -11.74
C GLU A 78 -13.05 18.71 -12.20
N GLN A 79 -12.35 19.43 -11.32
CA GLN A 79 -11.56 20.60 -11.72
C GLN A 79 -10.54 20.27 -12.82
N ARG A 80 -9.82 19.15 -12.70
CA ARG A 80 -8.86 18.70 -13.71
C ARG A 80 -9.54 18.29 -15.01
N LYS A 81 -10.70 17.65 -14.94
CA LYS A 81 -11.52 17.28 -16.10
C LYS A 81 -11.94 18.54 -16.87
N CYS A 82 -12.56 19.51 -16.21
CA CYS A 82 -12.96 20.77 -16.84
C CYS A 82 -11.75 21.56 -17.38
N TRP A 83 -10.62 21.54 -16.67
CA TRP A 83 -9.37 22.13 -17.17
C TRP A 83 -8.89 21.44 -18.45
N GLY A 84 -8.91 20.11 -18.50
CA GLY A 84 -8.51 19.34 -19.67
C GLY A 84 -9.39 19.65 -20.88
N ILE A 85 -10.71 19.75 -20.67
CA ILE A 85 -11.68 20.13 -21.71
C ILE A 85 -11.40 21.55 -22.20
N PHE A 86 -11.33 22.54 -21.30
CA PHE A 86 -11.05 23.93 -21.66
C PHE A 86 -9.69 24.09 -22.37
N ARG A 87 -8.64 23.40 -21.90
CA ARG A 87 -7.33 23.43 -22.52
C ARG A 87 -7.34 22.88 -23.94
N ARG A 88 -8.14 21.85 -24.21
CA ARG A 88 -8.28 21.25 -25.55
C ARG A 88 -9.21 22.06 -26.45
N TYR A 89 -10.24 22.66 -25.86
CA TYR A 89 -11.30 23.40 -26.56
C TYR A 89 -11.62 24.70 -25.80
N PRO A 90 -10.91 25.80 -26.10
CA PRO A 90 -10.96 27.04 -25.31
C PRO A 90 -12.18 27.90 -25.64
N THR A 91 -13.39 27.36 -25.43
CA THR A 91 -14.66 28.07 -25.60
C THR A 91 -15.06 28.81 -24.31
N THR A 92 -15.93 29.82 -24.43
CA THR A 92 -16.47 30.57 -23.28
C THR A 92 -17.21 29.67 -22.30
N GLU A 93 -18.00 28.72 -22.80
CA GLU A 93 -18.71 27.75 -21.98
C GLU A 93 -17.74 26.87 -21.17
N ASN A 94 -16.68 26.37 -21.82
CA ASN A 94 -15.67 25.55 -21.16
C ASN A 94 -14.88 26.36 -20.11
N LEU A 95 -14.63 27.64 -20.36
CA LEU A 95 -14.02 28.56 -19.39
C LEU A 95 -14.93 28.76 -18.17
N ILE A 96 -16.23 28.94 -18.38
CA ILE A 96 -17.22 29.08 -17.29
C ILE A 96 -17.28 27.79 -16.47
N ALA A 97 -17.37 26.63 -17.13
CA ALA A 97 -17.38 25.32 -16.47
C ALA A 97 -16.11 25.11 -15.62
N PHE A 98 -14.93 25.39 -16.17
CA PHE A 98 -13.67 25.31 -15.42
C PHE A 98 -13.64 26.27 -14.22
N LYS A 99 -14.07 27.52 -14.39
CA LYS A 99 -14.14 28.50 -13.28
C LYS A 99 -15.07 28.02 -12.17
N ARG A 100 -16.24 27.47 -12.50
CA ARG A 100 -17.19 26.88 -11.55
C ARG A 100 -16.55 25.70 -10.80
N ALA A 101 -15.96 24.74 -11.51
CA ALA A 101 -15.31 23.58 -10.89
C ALA A 101 -14.13 23.98 -9.99
N ARG A 102 -13.33 24.96 -10.42
CA ARG A 102 -12.22 25.53 -9.63
C ARG A 102 -12.72 26.22 -8.36
N ALA A 103 -13.83 26.96 -8.41
CA ALA A 103 -14.42 27.58 -7.23
C ALA A 103 -14.95 26.52 -6.24
N ASN A 104 -15.61 25.48 -6.76
CA ASN A 104 -16.14 24.38 -5.93
C ASN A 104 -15.02 23.61 -5.22
N ALA A 105 -13.96 23.22 -5.95
CA ALA A 105 -12.80 22.54 -5.37
C ALA A 105 -12.14 23.36 -4.25
N ARG A 106 -12.05 24.68 -4.41
CA ARG A 106 -11.56 25.60 -3.37
C ARG A 106 -12.49 25.61 -2.15
N ARG A 107 -13.81 25.66 -2.35
CA ARG A 107 -14.81 25.66 -1.27
C ARG A 107 -14.74 24.38 -0.44
N ILE A 108 -14.74 23.22 -1.10
CA ILE A 108 -14.70 21.91 -0.44
C ILE A 108 -13.42 21.77 0.37
N ARG A 109 -12.26 22.12 -0.21
CA ARG A 109 -10.97 22.08 0.50
C ARG A 109 -10.99 22.92 1.77
N ARG A 110 -11.48 24.17 1.70
CA ARG A 110 -11.56 25.07 2.87
C ARG A 110 -12.51 24.53 3.93
N ARG A 111 -13.65 23.94 3.53
CA ARG A 111 -14.60 23.33 4.47
C ARG A 111 -13.97 22.15 5.19
N SER A 112 -13.29 21.25 4.47
CA SER A 112 -12.66 20.10 5.09
C SER A 112 -11.53 20.48 6.05
N GLN A 113 -10.76 21.54 5.74
CA GLN A 113 -9.74 22.07 6.64
C GLN A 113 -10.34 22.51 7.98
N ARG A 114 -11.43 23.28 7.95
CA ARG A 114 -12.13 23.75 9.17
C ARG A 114 -12.78 22.67 10.03
N VAL A 115 -13.03 21.48 9.49
CA VAL A 115 -13.62 20.36 10.25
C VAL A 115 -12.56 19.64 11.09
N VAL A 116 -11.27 19.85 10.77
CA VAL A 116 -10.13 19.18 11.39
C VAL A 116 -9.37 20.11 12.34
N ASP A 117 -9.57 21.42 12.23
CA ASP A 117 -9.09 22.45 13.16
C ASP A 117 -10.03 22.56 14.37
#